data_AF-A0A5C7R2T3-F1
#
_entry.id   AF-A0A5C7R2T3-F1
#
_cell.length_a   1.000
_cell.length_b   1.000
_cell.length_c   1.000
_cell.angle_alpha   90.00
_cell.angle_beta   90.00
_cell.angle_gamma   90.00
#
_symmetry.space_group_name_H-M   'P 1'
#
loop_
_entity.id
_entity.type
_entity.pdbx_description
1 polymer ?
#
loop_
_entity_poly.entity_id
_entity_poly.type
_entity_poly.pdbx_seq_one_letter_code
_entity_poly.pdbx_strand_id
1 'polypeptide(L)'
;DVGLLHHAHGQPAPARGRREAERGKLARELARRATGRTLYILDEPTTGLHFHDIEHLLAVLHKLRDEGNTIVVIEHNLDVIKTADWVIDLGPEGGHRGGEIIAQGTPEALAAMPQSHTGRFLARMLKPVAATTATPTRAAKAAKTTKRKARA
;
A
#
# COMPACT_ATOMS: atom_id res chain seq x y z
N ASP A 1 16.42 20.35 -0.32
CA ASP A 1 17.61 19.74 -0.92
C ASP A 1 17.25 18.31 -1.27
N VAL A 2 17.07 18.01 -2.55
CA VAL A 2 16.52 16.72 -3.02
C VAL A 2 17.65 16.00 -3.74
N GLY A 3 18.25 15.02 -3.07
CA GLY A 3 19.41 14.27 -3.54
C GLY A 3 19.11 13.46 -4.79
N LEU A 4 19.34 14.07 -5.96
CA LEU A 4 19.26 13.44 -7.27
C LEU A 4 20.61 13.59 -7.98
N LEU A 5 21.60 12.87 -7.46
CA LEU A 5 22.83 12.57 -8.18
C LEU A 5 22.98 11.06 -8.19
N HIS A 6 22.75 10.45 -9.35
CA HIS A 6 23.70 9.57 -10.05
C HIS A 6 23.10 9.06 -11.39
N HIS A 7 23.93 9.12 -12.43
CA HIS A 7 23.63 8.99 -13.85
C HIS A 7 23.23 7.58 -14.34
N ALA A 8 22.62 7.52 -15.54
CA ALA A 8 23.23 6.86 -16.72
C ALA A 8 22.50 7.24 -18.03
N HIS A 9 23.24 7.92 -18.92
CA HIS A 9 22.90 8.23 -20.31
C HIS A 9 22.86 6.96 -21.16
N GLY A 10 21.89 6.84 -22.08
CA GLY A 10 22.06 6.01 -23.30
C GLY A 10 21.08 4.86 -23.56
N GLN A 11 19.77 5.04 -23.46
CA GLN A 11 18.79 4.09 -24.03
C GLN A 11 17.70 4.87 -24.81
N PRO A 12 17.37 4.49 -26.06
CA PRO A 12 16.41 5.22 -26.90
C PRO A 12 14.98 5.09 -26.37
N ALA A 13 14.28 6.23 -26.28
CA ALA A 13 13.05 6.40 -25.51
C ALA A 13 11.80 6.58 -26.39
N PRO A 14 10.83 5.67 -26.25
CA PRO A 14 9.42 6.10 -26.23
C PRO A 14 8.71 5.74 -24.92
N ALA A 15 9.25 4.82 -24.11
CA ALA A 15 8.63 4.40 -22.85
C ALA A 15 9.10 5.22 -21.62
N ARG A 16 10.29 5.82 -21.68
CA ARG A 16 10.89 6.57 -20.56
C ARG A 16 10.20 7.93 -20.32
N GLY A 17 9.63 8.52 -21.37
CA GLY A 17 9.08 9.87 -21.35
C GLY A 17 7.79 10.05 -20.53
N ARG A 18 6.95 9.01 -20.37
CA ARG A 18 5.67 9.17 -19.66
C ARG A 18 5.87 9.23 -18.14
N ARG A 19 6.73 8.34 -17.60
CA ARG A 19 7.06 8.27 -16.17
C ARG A 19 7.96 9.42 -15.72
N GLU A 20 8.90 9.86 -16.57
CA GLU A 20 9.72 11.04 -16.30
C GLU A 20 8.92 12.35 -16.42
N ALA A 21 7.96 12.43 -17.36
CA ALA A 21 7.06 13.58 -17.45
C ALA A 21 6.12 13.67 -16.24
N GLU A 22 5.63 12.54 -15.73
CA GLU A 22 4.79 12.50 -14.53
C GLU A 22 5.58 12.88 -13.27
N ARG A 23 6.78 12.33 -13.08
CA ARG A 23 7.72 12.76 -12.03
C ARG A 23 8.08 14.23 -12.15
N GLY A 24 8.32 14.71 -13.37
CA GLY A 24 8.60 16.12 -13.66
C GLY A 24 7.42 17.05 -13.40
N LYS A 25 6.19 16.58 -13.62
CA LYS A 25 4.96 17.34 -13.34
C LYS A 25 4.72 17.45 -11.84
N LEU A 26 4.92 16.36 -11.09
CA LEU A 26 4.84 16.36 -9.63
C LEU A 26 5.91 17.28 -9.01
N ALA A 27 7.16 17.20 -9.48
CA ALA A 27 8.25 18.08 -9.04
C ALA A 27 7.98 19.57 -9.34
N ARG A 28 7.35 19.89 -10.46
CA ARG A 28 6.98 21.27 -10.83
C ARG A 28 5.82 21.81 -9.97
N GLU A 29 4.83 20.99 -9.66
CA GLU A 29 3.73 21.40 -8.78
C GLU A 29 4.19 21.55 -7.32
N LEU A 30 5.12 20.71 -6.86
CA LEU A 30 5.79 20.89 -5.55
C LEU A 30 6.64 22.17 -5.46
N ALA A 31 7.11 22.67 -6.60
CA ALA A 31 7.87 23.92 -6.67
C ALA A 31 6.97 25.17 -6.67
N ARG A 32 5.65 25.02 -6.92
CA ARG A 32 4.68 26.11 -6.80
C ARG A 32 4.37 26.34 -5.32
N ARG A 33 4.38 27.59 -4.88
CA ARG A 33 3.96 27.96 -3.52
C ARG A 33 2.54 27.43 -3.28
N ALA A 34 2.40 26.47 -2.38
CA ALA A 34 1.12 25.96 -1.93
C ALA A 34 0.31 27.11 -1.31
N THR A 35 -0.88 27.36 -1.85
CA THR A 35 -1.83 28.33 -1.32
C THR A 35 -2.76 27.71 -0.27
N GLY A 36 -2.59 26.42 0.02
CA GLY A 36 -3.48 25.62 0.88
C GLY A 36 -4.90 25.49 0.34
N ARG A 37 -5.09 25.68 -0.98
CA ARG A 37 -6.42 25.70 -1.63
C ARG A 37 -6.42 25.02 -3.01
N THR A 38 -5.48 24.10 -3.24
CA THR A 38 -5.38 23.36 -4.51
C THR A 38 -5.96 21.97 -4.33
N LEU A 39 -6.73 21.52 -5.31
CA LEU A 39 -7.18 20.13 -5.44
C LEU A 39 -6.29 19.40 -6.44
N TYR A 40 -5.59 18.38 -5.98
CA TYR A 40 -4.81 17.47 -6.82
C TYR A 40 -5.61 16.20 -7.07
N ILE A 41 -5.69 15.77 -8.32
CA ILE A 41 -6.29 14.49 -8.72
C ILE A 41 -5.23 13.68 -9.45
N LEU A 42 -4.94 12.48 -8.93
CA LEU A 42 -3.95 11.56 -9.50
C LEU A 42 -4.63 10.24 -9.88
N ASP A 43 -4.31 9.75 -11.07
CA ASP A 43 -4.87 8.50 -11.61
C ASP A 43 -3.79 7.42 -11.68
N GLU A 44 -3.87 6.44 -10.78
CA GLU A 44 -2.93 5.33 -10.59
C GLU A 44 -1.44 5.72 -10.56
N PRO A 45 -1.02 6.68 -9.72
CA PRO A 45 0.35 7.20 -9.72
C PRO A 45 1.41 6.18 -9.30
N THR A 46 1.03 5.04 -8.70
CA THR A 46 1.98 3.97 -8.36
C THR A 46 2.24 2.99 -9.50
N THR A 47 1.59 3.12 -10.65
CA THR A 47 1.70 2.15 -11.76
C THR A 47 3.15 1.93 -12.19
N GLY A 48 3.65 0.74 -11.86
CA GLY A 48 5.00 0.27 -12.13
C GLY A 48 6.11 0.99 -11.36
N LEU A 49 5.80 1.68 -10.26
CA LEU A 49 6.81 2.14 -9.32
C LEU A 49 7.33 0.96 -8.48
N HIS A 50 8.62 1.00 -8.15
CA HIS A 50 9.20 0.09 -7.16
C HIS A 50 8.73 0.48 -5.75
N PHE A 51 8.69 -0.46 -4.80
CA PHE A 51 8.21 -0.21 -3.43
C PHE A 51 8.85 1.02 -2.77
N HIS A 52 10.16 1.18 -2.92
CA HIS A 52 10.88 2.35 -2.39
C HIS A 52 10.43 3.69 -3.01
N ASP A 53 10.05 3.70 -4.29
CA ASP A 53 9.55 4.90 -4.96
C ASP A 53 8.13 5.25 -4.50
N ILE A 54 7.34 4.25 -4.09
CA ILE A 54 6.00 4.45 -3.52
C ILE A 54 6.11 5.18 -2.17
N GLU A 55 7.06 4.78 -1.32
CA GLU A 55 7.29 5.46 -0.03
C GLU A 55 7.65 6.94 -0.23
N HIS A 56 8.53 7.24 -1.19
CA HIS A 56 8.87 8.62 -1.53
C HIS A 56 7.68 9.41 -2.07
N LEU A 57 6.86 8.79 -2.94
CA LEU A 57 5.64 9.40 -3.44
C LEU A 57 4.67 9.71 -2.30
N LEU A 58 4.43 8.76 -1.40
CA LEU A 58 3.56 8.95 -0.23
C LEU A 58 4.05 10.08 0.68
N ALA A 59 5.36 10.17 0.94
CA ALA A 59 5.94 11.25 1.73
C ALA A 59 5.67 12.63 1.10
N VAL A 60 5.76 12.72 -0.23
CA VAL A 60 5.45 13.92 -0.99
C VAL A 60 3.97 14.27 -0.92
N LEU A 61 3.08 13.30 -1.11
CA LEU A 61 1.62 13.52 -1.05
C LEU A 61 1.19 13.97 0.34
N HIS A 62 1.70 13.34 1.41
CA HIS A 62 1.41 13.77 2.78
C HIS A 62 1.89 15.19 3.04
N LYS A 63 3.08 15.58 2.57
CA LYS A 63 3.55 16.95 2.69
C LYS A 63 2.62 17.95 2.00
N LEU A 64 2.17 17.65 0.79
CA LEU A 64 1.22 18.52 0.05
C LEU A 64 -0.12 18.65 0.80
N ARG A 65 -0.61 17.57 1.40
CA ARG A 65 -1.79 17.59 2.27
C ARG A 65 -1.57 18.46 3.50
N ASP A 66 -0.44 18.31 4.18
CA ASP A 66 -0.10 19.05 5.40
C ASP A 66 0.07 20.56 5.14
N GLU A 67 0.42 20.94 3.90
CA GLU A 67 0.41 22.32 3.41
C GLU A 67 -1.02 22.87 3.14
N GLY A 68 -2.06 22.10 3.43
CA GLY A 68 -3.47 22.47 3.36
C GLY A 68 -4.15 22.15 2.02
N ASN A 69 -3.51 21.38 1.14
CA ASN A 69 -4.12 20.98 -0.13
C ASN A 69 -4.99 19.73 0.03
N THR A 70 -5.97 19.57 -0.87
CA THR A 70 -6.76 18.34 -0.97
C THR A 70 -6.20 17.46 -2.08
N ILE A 71 -6.07 16.17 -1.82
CA ILE A 71 -5.52 15.21 -2.77
C ILE A 71 -6.51 14.06 -2.92
N VAL A 72 -6.92 13.78 -4.15
CA VAL A 72 -7.75 12.63 -4.52
C VAL A 72 -6.90 11.72 -5.38
N VAL A 73 -6.80 10.45 -4.96
CA VAL A 73 -5.98 9.46 -5.66
C VAL A 73 -6.86 8.28 -6.04
N ILE A 74 -6.83 7.91 -7.31
CA ILE A 74 -7.40 6.66 -7.81
C ILE A 74 -6.29 5.62 -7.74
N GLU A 75 -6.48 4.58 -6.92
CA GLU A 75 -5.47 3.56 -6.69
C GLU A 75 -6.09 2.19 -6.47
N HIS A 76 -5.32 1.17 -6.81
CA HIS A 76 -5.60 -0.22 -6.49
C HIS A 76 -4.51 -0.82 -5.58
N ASN A 77 -3.42 -0.08 -5.33
CA ASN A 77 -2.34 -0.52 -4.46
C ASN A 77 -2.71 -0.33 -2.98
N LEU A 78 -2.83 -1.45 -2.26
CA LEU A 78 -3.21 -1.46 -0.85
C LEU A 78 -2.19 -0.75 0.06
N ASP A 79 -0.91 -0.67 -0.32
CA ASP A 79 0.11 0.05 0.44
C ASP A 79 -0.09 1.56 0.45
N VAL A 80 -0.76 2.09 -0.58
CA VAL A 80 -1.20 3.49 -0.62
C VAL A 80 -2.55 3.65 0.07
N ILE A 81 -3.50 2.77 -0.22
CA ILE A 81 -4.87 2.87 0.31
C ILE A 81 -4.85 2.81 1.85
N LYS A 82 -3.98 1.99 2.46
CA LYS A 82 -3.87 1.87 3.93
C LYS A 82 -3.42 3.15 4.62
N THR A 83 -2.74 4.07 3.93
CA THR A 83 -2.22 5.32 4.52
C THR A 83 -3.15 6.50 4.29
N ALA A 84 -4.26 6.30 3.58
CA ALA A 84 -5.20 7.37 3.26
C ALA A 84 -5.97 7.82 4.51
N ASP A 85 -6.25 9.13 4.58
CA ASP A 85 -7.11 9.69 5.62
C ASP A 85 -8.58 9.26 5.44
N TRP A 86 -8.99 9.05 4.18
CA TRP A 86 -10.34 8.61 3.81
C TRP A 86 -10.30 7.79 2.53
N VAL A 87 -11.15 6.77 2.44
CA VAL A 87 -11.29 5.88 1.29
C VAL A 87 -12.75 5.85 0.85
N ILE A 88 -12.96 5.87 -0.46
CA ILE A 88 -14.26 5.65 -1.11
C ILE A 88 -14.10 4.42 -2.00
N ASP A 89 -14.83 3.36 -1.70
CA ASP A 89 -14.81 2.12 -2.45
C ASP A 89 -15.97 2.10 -3.44
N LEU A 90 -15.65 1.89 -4.72
CA LEU A 90 -16.61 1.85 -5.81
C LEU A 90 -16.82 0.42 -6.29
N GLY A 91 -18.06 0.05 -6.58
CA GLY A 91 -18.40 -1.29 -7.03
C GLY A 91 -19.90 -1.47 -7.20
N PRO A 92 -20.45 -2.67 -6.91
CA PRO A 92 -19.76 -3.89 -6.45
C PRO A 92 -18.84 -4.53 -7.50
N GLU A 93 -19.07 -4.26 -8.78
CA GLU A 93 -18.35 -4.84 -9.90
C GLU A 93 -17.81 -3.75 -10.85
N GLY A 94 -17.10 -4.14 -11.91
CA GLY A 94 -16.71 -3.25 -12.99
C GLY A 94 -17.81 -3.05 -14.06
N GLY A 95 -17.71 -1.96 -14.82
CA GLY A 95 -18.58 -1.69 -15.98
C GLY A 95 -20.03 -1.39 -15.59
N HIS A 96 -20.99 -1.97 -16.30
CA HIS A 96 -22.44 -1.72 -16.10
C HIS A 96 -22.99 -2.22 -14.76
N ARG A 97 -22.22 -3.02 -14.02
CA ARG A 97 -22.58 -3.52 -12.69
C ARG A 97 -21.85 -2.77 -11.56
N GLY A 98 -21.15 -1.71 -11.91
CA GLY A 98 -20.47 -0.82 -10.96
C GLY A 98 -21.11 0.56 -10.89
N GLY A 99 -20.36 1.51 -10.34
CA GLY A 99 -20.76 2.92 -10.28
C GLY A 99 -21.47 3.32 -8.98
N GLU A 100 -21.55 2.41 -8.02
CA GLU A 100 -22.11 2.69 -6.69
C GLU A 100 -21.00 2.82 -5.65
N ILE A 101 -21.24 3.67 -4.64
CA ILE A 101 -20.39 3.73 -3.46
C ILE A 101 -20.80 2.59 -2.53
N ILE A 102 -19.97 1.56 -2.42
CA ILE A 102 -20.25 0.37 -1.61
C ILE A 102 -19.77 0.51 -0.16
N ALA A 103 -18.74 1.34 0.06
CA ALA A 103 -18.20 1.67 1.35
C ALA A 103 -17.44 3.01 1.31
N GLN A 104 -17.44 3.72 2.43
CA GLN A 104 -16.63 4.92 2.62
C GLN A 104 -16.27 5.09 4.10
N GLY A 105 -15.10 5.66 4.39
CA GLY A 105 -14.59 5.74 5.76
C GLY A 105 -13.07 5.79 5.81
N THR A 106 -12.51 5.66 7.02
CA THR A 106 -11.07 5.41 7.18
C THR A 106 -10.73 3.99 6.69
N PRO A 107 -9.45 3.70 6.37
CA PRO A 107 -9.03 2.36 5.98
C PRO A 107 -9.43 1.26 6.99
N GLU A 108 -9.37 1.56 8.29
CA GLU A 108 -9.79 0.66 9.37
C GLU A 108 -11.29 0.43 9.38
N ALA A 109 -12.08 1.49 9.14
CA ALA A 109 -13.53 1.38 9.04
C ALA A 109 -13.94 0.54 7.83
N LEU A 110 -13.32 0.76 6.67
CA LEU A 110 -13.54 -0.06 5.47
C LEU A 110 -13.17 -1.53 5.72
N ALA A 111 -12.08 -1.79 6.44
CA ALA A 111 -11.65 -3.15 6.75
C ALA A 111 -12.68 -3.95 7.58
N ALA A 112 -13.57 -3.26 8.30
CA ALA A 112 -14.67 -3.89 9.03
C ALA A 112 -15.93 -4.12 8.18
N MET A 113 -16.00 -3.58 6.95
CA MET A 113 -17.18 -3.62 6.09
C MET A 113 -17.16 -4.85 5.15
N PRO A 114 -17.99 -5.87 5.36
CA PRO A 114 -17.94 -7.12 4.59
C PRO A 114 -18.35 -6.97 3.12
N GLN A 115 -19.13 -5.93 2.79
CA GLN A 115 -19.57 -5.64 1.43
C GLN A 115 -18.48 -5.04 0.53
N SER A 116 -17.37 -4.56 1.12
CA SER A 116 -16.26 -3.93 0.41
C SER A 116 -15.22 -4.98 0.02
N HIS A 117 -14.96 -5.13 -1.28
CA HIS A 117 -13.86 -5.97 -1.76
C HIS A 117 -12.52 -5.44 -1.27
N THR A 118 -12.32 -4.13 -1.37
CA THR A 118 -11.13 -3.42 -0.90
C THR A 118 -10.93 -3.62 0.61
N GLY A 119 -11.99 -3.43 1.40
CA GLY A 119 -12.01 -3.64 2.85
C GLY A 119 -11.59 -5.05 3.25
N ARG A 120 -12.06 -6.09 2.56
CA ARG A 120 -11.67 -7.48 2.82
C ARG A 120 -10.16 -7.71 2.66
N PHE A 121 -9.52 -7.04 1.69
CA PHE A 121 -8.07 -7.13 1.50
C PHE A 121 -7.31 -6.26 2.52
N LEU A 122 -7.77 -5.04 2.78
CA LEU A 122 -7.21 -4.15 3.81
C LEU A 122 -7.19 -4.81 5.20
N ALA A 123 -8.26 -5.54 5.57
CA ALA A 123 -8.35 -6.26 6.83
C ALA A 123 -7.22 -7.26 7.07
N ARG A 124 -6.62 -7.83 6.01
CA ARG A 124 -5.49 -8.76 6.13
C ARG A 124 -4.16 -8.04 6.37
N MET A 125 -4.06 -6.79 5.94
CA MET A 125 -2.87 -5.95 6.11
C MET A 125 -2.86 -5.15 7.40
N LEU A 126 -4.04 -4.74 7.88
CA LEU A 126 -4.20 -3.95 9.12
C LEU A 126 -4.24 -4.81 10.37
N LYS A 127 -4.57 -6.10 10.25
CA LYS A 127 -4.41 -7.02 11.39
C LYS A 127 -2.93 -7.05 11.76
N PRO A 128 -2.57 -6.84 13.05
CA PRO A 128 -1.23 -7.17 13.49
C PRO A 128 -1.00 -8.61 13.06
N VAL A 129 0.07 -8.86 12.31
CA VAL A 129 0.50 -10.24 12.03
C VAL A 129 0.62 -10.88 13.40
N ALA A 130 -0.38 -11.68 13.77
CA ALA A 130 -0.32 -12.47 14.99
C ALA A 130 0.95 -13.27 14.83
N ALA A 131 1.93 -12.99 15.70
CA ALA A 131 3.26 -13.56 15.67
C ALA A 131 3.14 -15.02 15.24
N THR A 132 3.71 -15.35 14.09
CA THR A 132 3.76 -16.70 13.54
C THR A 132 4.03 -17.65 14.69
N THR A 133 3.00 -18.39 15.07
CA THR A 133 3.02 -19.28 16.20
C THR A 133 4.09 -20.32 15.95
N ALA A 134 4.88 -20.55 17.00
CA ALA A 134 6.01 -21.45 17.05
C ALA A 134 5.73 -22.80 16.36
N THR A 135 6.75 -23.27 15.66
CA THR A 135 6.86 -24.61 15.09
C THR A 135 6.42 -25.68 16.11
N PRO A 136 5.58 -26.66 15.73
CA PRO A 136 5.24 -27.75 16.65
C PRO A 136 6.49 -28.58 16.94
N THR A 137 6.88 -28.62 18.21
CA THR A 137 7.91 -29.50 18.74
C THR A 137 7.61 -30.95 18.37
N ARG A 138 8.51 -31.57 17.60
CA ARG A 138 8.46 -33.00 17.27
C ARG A 138 8.78 -33.84 18.51
N ALA A 139 7.80 -34.05 19.39
CA ALA A 139 7.87 -35.06 20.44
C ALA A 139 7.29 -36.38 19.91
N ALA A 140 8.17 -37.30 19.47
CA ALA A 140 7.83 -38.71 19.37
C ALA A 140 9.07 -39.63 19.38
N LYS A 141 9.05 -40.56 20.35
CA LYS A 141 9.74 -41.86 20.44
C LYS A 141 11.20 -41.91 20.90
N ALA A 142 11.38 -42.20 22.19
CA ALA A 142 12.33 -43.21 22.64
C ALA A 142 11.59 -44.19 23.57
N ALA A 143 11.61 -45.47 23.19
CA ALA A 143 10.78 -46.53 23.70
C ALA A 143 11.33 -47.13 25.00
N LYS A 144 10.42 -47.48 25.91
CA LYS A 144 10.58 -48.52 26.93
C LYS A 144 11.12 -49.81 26.30
N THR A 145 12.25 -50.34 26.80
CA THR A 145 12.61 -51.77 26.93
C THR A 145 13.95 -51.81 27.67
N THR A 146 14.01 -52.24 28.94
CA THR A 146 14.42 -53.63 29.25
C THR A 146 14.17 -53.96 30.73
N LYS A 147 13.45 -55.08 30.94
CA LYS A 147 13.43 -55.89 32.17
C LYS A 147 14.78 -56.60 32.32
N ARG A 148 15.33 -56.72 33.55
CA ARG A 148 15.67 -58.01 34.21
C ARG A 148 16.42 -57.84 35.54
N LYS A 149 15.88 -58.52 36.58
CA LYS A 149 16.50 -59.27 37.70
C LYS A 149 17.59 -58.56 38.55
N ALA A 150 17.64 -58.66 39.88
CA ALA A 150 17.42 -59.85 40.69
C ALA A 150 17.06 -59.50 42.16
N ARG A 151 16.28 -60.40 42.77
CA ARG A 151 16.17 -60.63 44.21
C ARG A 151 17.42 -61.35 44.70
N ALA A 152 17.97 -60.94 45.84
CA ALA A 152 18.38 -61.77 46.97
C ALA A 152 18.59 -60.84 48.17
#